data_AF-A0A2H0WMR3-F1
#
_entry.id   AF-A0A2H0WMR3-F1
#
_cell.length_a   1.000
_cell.length_b   1.000
_cell.length_c   1.000
_cell.angle_alpha   90.00
_cell.angle_beta   90.00
_cell.angle_gamma   90.00
#
_symmetry.space_group_name_H-M   'P 1'
#
loop_
_entity.id
_entity.type
_entity.pdbx_description
1 polymer ?
#
loop_
_entity_poly.entity_id
_entity_poly.type
_entity_poly.pdbx_seq_one_letter_code
_entity_poly.pdbx_strand_id
1 'polypeptide(L)'
;MMTKKEMEEKIVLALGGNAIIKKGQEGTISEQFDNTIESMQKILPLIKKAHYKIIITHGNGPTIGHMMVRVEAGLKRAPYMPLGLCVADSQGGLG
;
A
#
# COMPACT_ATOMS: atom_id res chain seq x y z
N MET A 1 -22.47 -1.08 -33.43
CA MET A 1 -21.01 -1.10 -33.69
C MET A 1 -20.41 -0.03 -32.81
N MET A 2 -19.79 -0.43 -31.71
CA MET A 2 -19.22 0.52 -30.76
C MET A 2 -17.79 0.87 -31.24
N THR A 3 -17.31 2.09 -30.94
CA THR A 3 -16.16 2.73 -31.64
C THR A 3 -14.84 2.49 -30.88
N LYS A 4 -13.67 2.84 -31.47
CA LYS A 4 -12.30 2.83 -30.85
C LYS A 4 -12.19 3.49 -29.45
N LYS A 5 -13.29 4.09 -28.99
CA LYS A 5 -13.58 4.86 -27.78
C LYS A 5 -14.68 4.17 -26.92
N GLU A 6 -14.86 2.86 -27.02
CA GLU A 6 -15.38 2.01 -25.92
C GLU A 6 -14.34 1.98 -24.81
N MET A 7 -14.15 3.16 -24.23
CA MET A 7 -12.97 3.59 -23.52
C MET A 7 -12.56 2.58 -22.46
N GLU A 8 -11.29 2.15 -22.49
CA GLU A 8 -10.62 1.68 -21.29
C GLU A 8 -10.70 2.82 -20.25
N GLU A 9 -11.73 2.77 -19.41
CA GLU A 9 -11.94 3.76 -18.37
C GLU A 9 -10.81 3.58 -17.35
N LYS A 10 -10.05 4.65 -17.13
CA LYS A 10 -8.95 4.65 -16.18
C LYS A 10 -9.49 4.91 -14.80
N ILE A 11 -9.18 4.01 -13.87
CA ILE A 11 -9.54 4.15 -12.47
C ILE A 11 -8.24 4.25 -11.67
N VAL A 12 -8.10 5.32 -10.90
CA VAL A 12 -7.06 5.42 -9.87
C VAL A 12 -7.70 5.03 -8.54
N LEU A 13 -7.23 3.94 -7.96
CA LEU A 13 -7.68 3.44 -6.67
C LEU A 13 -6.63 3.76 -5.61
N ALA A 14 -6.93 4.71 -4.73
CA ALA A 14 -6.06 5.06 -3.61
C ALA A 14 -6.46 4.31 -2.33
N LEU A 15 -5.67 3.30 -1.97
CA LEU A 15 -5.82 2.61 -0.69
C LEU A 15 -5.29 3.49 0.44
N GLY A 16 -6.00 3.57 1.56
CA GLY A 16 -5.45 4.17 2.77
C GLY A 16 -4.36 3.29 3.38
N GLY A 17 -3.43 3.86 4.15
CA GLY A 17 -2.46 3.06 4.91
C GLY A 17 -3.13 2.09 5.92
N ASN A 18 -4.36 2.40 6.33
CA ASN A 18 -5.20 1.54 7.15
C ASN A 18 -5.70 0.27 6.44
N ALA A 19 -5.59 0.20 5.12
CA ALA A 19 -5.82 -1.02 4.35
C ALA A 19 -4.70 -2.05 4.55
N ILE A 20 -3.54 -1.60 5.06
CA ILE A 20 -2.34 -2.42 5.30
C ILE A 20 -2.19 -2.68 6.79
N ILE A 21 -2.30 -1.65 7.64
CA ILE A 21 -2.24 -1.77 9.11
C ILE A 21 -3.47 -1.10 9.72
N LYS A 22 -4.38 -1.89 10.30
CA LYS A 22 -5.60 -1.34 10.93
C LYS A 22 -5.29 -0.73 12.30
N LYS A 23 -6.16 0.18 12.75
CA LYS A 23 -6.05 0.81 14.06
C LYS A 23 -6.06 -0.27 15.17
N GLY A 24 -5.06 -0.22 16.04
CA GLY A 24 -4.94 -1.13 17.19
C GLY A 24 -4.22 -2.44 16.90
N GLN A 25 -3.81 -2.70 15.65
CA GLN A 25 -2.92 -3.82 15.34
C GLN A 25 -1.47 -3.48 15.64
N GLU A 26 -0.67 -4.50 15.95
CA GLU A 26 0.78 -4.35 16.10
C GLU A 26 1.45 -4.06 14.74
N GLY A 27 0.83 -4.48 13.64
CA GLY A 27 1.36 -4.30 12.29
C GLY A 27 2.42 -5.34 11.95
N THR A 28 2.26 -6.57 12.43
CA THR A 28 3.10 -7.70 12.03
C THR A 28 3.00 -7.96 10.52
N ILE A 29 3.98 -8.66 9.94
CA ILE A 29 3.94 -9.00 8.52
C ILE A 29 2.69 -9.83 8.18
N SER A 30 2.31 -10.80 9.03
CA SER A 30 1.08 -11.58 8.82
C SER A 30 -0.16 -10.69 8.78
N GLU A 31 -0.31 -9.78 9.75
CA GLU A 31 -1.45 -8.84 9.77
C GLU A 31 -1.47 -7.97 8.52
N GLN A 32 -0.32 -7.49 8.06
CA GLN A 32 -0.21 -6.69 6.85
C GLN A 32 -0.65 -7.47 5.59
N PHE A 33 -0.23 -8.73 5.47
CA PHE A 33 -0.66 -9.61 4.37
C PHE A 33 -2.16 -9.87 4.43
N ASP A 34 -2.70 -10.25 5.59
CA ASP A 34 -4.11 -10.58 5.76
C ASP A 34 -5.01 -9.37 5.46
N ASN A 35 -4.64 -8.19 5.97
CA ASN A 35 -5.37 -6.95 5.70
C ASN A 35 -5.34 -6.55 4.22
N THR A 36 -4.18 -6.73 3.57
CA THR A 36 -4.02 -6.43 2.14
C THR A 36 -4.88 -7.36 1.31
N ILE A 37 -4.88 -8.67 1.61
CA ILE A 37 -5.75 -9.66 0.96
C ILE A 37 -7.22 -9.28 1.13
N GLU A 38 -7.67 -8.98 2.35
CA GLU A 38 -9.05 -8.58 2.63
C GLU A 38 -9.44 -7.32 1.84
N SER A 39 -8.54 -6.33 1.77
CA SER A 39 -8.76 -5.10 1.01
C SER A 39 -8.86 -5.36 -0.50
N MET A 40 -8.03 -6.28 -1.02
CA MET A 40 -8.03 -6.70 -2.42
C MET A 40 -9.28 -7.49 -2.81
N GLN A 41 -9.79 -8.34 -1.92
CA GLN A 41 -11.03 -9.08 -2.16
C GLN A 41 -12.22 -8.14 -2.41
N LYS A 42 -12.29 -7.00 -1.72
CA LYS A 42 -13.37 -6.01 -1.87
C LYS A 42 -13.35 -5.31 -3.23
N ILE A 43 -12.17 -5.15 -3.84
CA ILE A 43 -12.02 -4.49 -5.15
C ILE A 43 -11.95 -5.48 -6.32
N LEU A 44 -11.80 -6.78 -6.05
CA LEU A 44 -11.73 -7.82 -7.06
C LEU A 44 -12.89 -7.78 -8.08
N PRO A 45 -14.15 -7.49 -7.71
CA PRO A 45 -15.23 -7.36 -8.68
C PRO A 45 -15.03 -6.19 -9.66
N LEU A 46 -14.35 -5.12 -9.24
CA LEU A 46 -13.99 -3.99 -10.09
C LEU A 46 -12.86 -4.37 -11.05
N ILE A 47 -11.84 -5.08 -10.55
CA ILE A 47 -10.70 -5.58 -11.34
C ILE A 47 -11.14 -6.56 -12.42
N LYS A 48 -12.14 -7.40 -12.14
CA LYS A 48 -12.65 -8.41 -13.09
C LYS A 48 -13.42 -7.82 -14.28
N LYS A 49 -13.73 -6.53 -14.29
CA LYS A 49 -14.40 -5.87 -15.42
C LYS A 49 -13.38 -5.56 -16.51
N ALA A 50 -13.54 -6.18 -17.68
CA ALA A 50 -12.56 -6.19 -18.77
C ALA A 50 -12.25 -4.80 -19.39
N HIS A 51 -13.08 -3.79 -19.14
CA HIS A 51 -12.95 -2.46 -19.74
C HIS A 51 -12.30 -1.41 -18.81
N TYR A 52 -11.77 -1.81 -17.64
CA TYR A 52 -11.06 -0.88 -16.76
C TYR A 52 -9.55 -1.04 -16.79
N LYS A 53 -8.84 0.09 -16.91
CA LYS A 53 -7.42 0.20 -16.61
C LYS A 53 -7.24 0.73 -15.20
N ILE A 54 -6.78 -0.12 -14.29
CA ILE A 54 -6.70 0.21 -12.87
C ILE A 54 -5.26 0.56 -12.49
N ILE A 55 -5.09 1.72 -11.87
CA ILE A 55 -3.86 2.14 -11.20
C ILE A 55 -4.15 2.05 -9.71
N ILE A 56 -3.35 1.27 -8.98
CA ILE A 56 -3.47 1.18 -7.52
C ILE A 56 -2.36 2.02 -6.91
N THR A 57 -2.74 2.88 -5.97
CA THR A 57 -1.82 3.60 -5.09
C THR A 57 -2.16 3.26 -3.66
N HIS A 58 -1.26 3.54 -2.73
CA HIS A 58 -1.55 3.34 -1.32
C HIS A 58 -0.92 4.43 -0.43
N GLY A 59 -1.49 4.61 0.75
CA GLY A 59 -0.85 5.35 1.84
C GLY A 59 0.16 4.48 2.58
N ASN A 60 1.12 5.12 3.25
CA ASN A 60 2.20 4.45 3.98
C ASN A 60 2.36 4.91 5.43
N GLY A 61 1.46 5.76 5.94
CA GLY A 61 1.58 6.40 7.26
C GLY A 61 1.91 5.44 8.40
N PRO A 62 1.11 4.37 8.63
CA PRO A 62 1.42 3.38 9.67
C PRO A 62 2.77 2.66 9.45
N THR A 63 3.05 2.22 8.21
CA THR A 63 4.29 1.52 7.85
C THR A 63 5.52 2.39 8.13
N ILE A 64 5.46 3.66 7.76
CA ILE A 64 6.54 4.63 7.97
C ILE A 64 6.69 5.02 9.44
N GLY A 65 5.59 5.16 10.17
CA GLY A 65 5.64 5.30 11.62
C GLY A 65 6.43 4.17 12.27
N HIS A 66 6.13 2.91 11.93
CA HIS A 66 6.87 1.75 12.44
C HIS A 66 8.32 1.69 11.95
N MET A 67 8.63 2.13 10.73
CA MET A 67 10.02 2.25 10.27
C MET A 67 10.80 3.29 11.07
N MET A 68 10.24 4.46 11.32
CA MET A 68 10.92 5.50 12.09
C MET A 68 11.16 5.10 13.54
N VAL A 69 10.22 4.39 14.17
CA VAL A 69 10.45 3.78 15.50
C VAL A 69 11.65 2.83 15.47
N ARG A 70 11.81 2.03 14.41
CA ARG A 70 12.97 1.13 14.24
C ARG A 70 14.26 1.90 14.00
N VAL A 71 14.23 2.98 13.21
CA VAL A 71 15.39 3.87 13.01
C VAL A 71 15.84 4.45 14.35
N GLU A 72 14.92 5.00 15.14
CA GLU A 72 15.19 5.58 16.45
C GLU A 72 15.76 4.55 17.44
N ALA A 73 15.15 3.36 17.51
CA ALA A 73 15.65 2.26 18.35
C ALA A 73 17.04 1.76 17.90
N GLY A 74 17.37 1.92 16.61
CA GLY A 74 18.60 1.44 15.99
C GLY A 74 19.78 2.40 16.05
N LEU A 75 19.62 3.67 16.46
CA LEU A 75 20.64 4.72 16.32
C LEU A 75 22.01 4.40 16.96
N LYS A 76 22.04 3.53 17.98
CA LYS A 76 23.29 3.09 18.62
C LYS A 76 24.02 1.94 17.90
N ARG A 77 23.37 1.35 16.89
CA ARG A 77 23.81 0.12 16.21
C ARG A 77 23.85 0.25 14.69
N ALA A 78 23.12 1.20 14.12
CA ALA A 78 23.04 1.44 12.69
C ALA A 78 22.99 2.96 12.40
N PRO A 79 23.43 3.40 11.21
CA PRO A 79 23.30 4.79 10.79
C PRO A 79 21.84 5.26 10.75
N TYR A 80 21.64 6.55 10.96
CA TYR A 80 20.34 7.19 10.76
C TYR A 80 19.89 7.05 9.30
N MET A 81 18.65 6.63 9.10
CA MET A 81 18.00 6.61 7.78
C MET A 81 17.01 7.78 7.69
N PRO A 82 17.19 8.71 6.75
CA PRO A 82 16.26 9.80 6.49
C PRO A 82 14.86 9.29 6.14
N LEU A 83 13.83 10.03 6.58
CA LEU A 83 12.42 9.71 6.33
C LEU A 83 12.11 9.42 4.85
N GLY A 84 12.68 10.21 3.93
CA GLY A 84 12.48 10.01 2.49
C GLY A 84 13.01 8.66 1.97
N LEU A 85 14.10 8.14 2.56
CA LEU A 85 14.60 6.80 2.24
C LEU A 85 13.74 5.71 2.87
N CYS A 86 13.27 5.91 4.11
CA CYS A 86 12.27 5.00 4.70
C CYS A 86 11.00 4.92 3.85
N VAL A 87 10.56 6.05 3.27
CA VAL A 87 9.45 6.09 2.30
C VAL A 87 9.76 5.21 1.10
N ALA A 88 10.91 5.37 0.45
CA ALA A 88 11.30 4.56 -0.70
C ALA A 88 11.38 3.05 -0.36
N ASP A 89 12.03 2.70 0.75
CA ASP A 89 12.15 1.31 1.23
C ASP A 89 10.77 0.71 1.51
N SER A 90 9.85 1.48 2.10
CA SER A 90 8.49 1.01 2.37
C SER A 90 7.71 0.70 1.10
N GLN A 91 7.95 1.43 -0.01
CA GLN A 91 7.31 1.13 -1.28
C GLN A 91 7.83 -0.22 -1.78
N GLY A 92 9.16 -0.38 -1.89
CA GLY A 92 9.75 -1.64 -2.35
C GLY A 92 9.39 -2.85 -1.48
N GLY A 93 9.22 -2.66 -0.16
CA GLY A 93 8.80 -3.72 0.75
C GLY A 93 7.33 -4.13 0.64
N LEU A 94 6.45 -3.21 0.21
CA LEU A 94 5.02 -3.47 0.01
C LEU A 94 4.71 -3.96 -1.41
N GLY A 95 5.52 -3.58 -2.41
CA GLY A 95 5.36 -3.91 -3.82
C GLY A 95 4.96 -2.70 -4.66
#